data_AF-A0A7X8GUL4-F1
#
_entry.id   AF-A0A7X8GUL4-F1
#
_cell.length_a   1.000
_cell.length_b   1.000
_cell.length_c   1.000
_cell.angle_alpha   90.00
_cell.angle_beta   90.00
_cell.angle_gamma   90.00
#
_symmetry.space_group_name_H-M   'P 1'
#
loop_
_entity.id
_entity.type
_entity.pdbx_description
1 polymer ?
#
loop_
_entity_poly.entity_id
_entity_poly.type
_entity_poly.pdbx_seq_one_letter_code
_entity_poly.pdbx_strand_id
1 'polypeptide(L)' 'MQQLISLYTAHTGKANPTLEALPSSGSNRRYYRLKSGGLSLIGVHGESRDENRAFIELSRHF' A
#
# COMPACT_ATOMS: atom_id res chain seq x y z
N MET A 1 -6.07 8.51 -1.25
CA MET A 1 -4.60 8.64 -1.14
C MET A 1 -4.14 9.16 0.22
N GLN A 2 -4.81 10.14 0.83
CA GLN A 2 -4.49 10.60 2.20
C GLN A 2 -4.40 9.46 3.24
N GLN A 3 -5.23 8.43 3.11
CA GLN A 3 -5.21 7.28 4.01
C GLN A 3 -3.90 6.46 3.90
N LEU A 4 -3.35 6.26 2.69
CA LEU A 4 -2.05 5.61 2.51
C LEU A 4 -0.91 6.45 3.08
N ILE A 5 -0.96 7.77 2.91
CA ILE A 5 0.01 8.69 3.52
C ILE A 5 -0.06 8.61 5.05
N SER A 6 -1.27 8.61 5.61
CA SER A 6 -1.48 8.51 7.06
C SER A 6 -0.95 7.19 7.63
N LEU A 7 -1.23 6.06 6.95
CA LEU A 7 -0.71 4.74 7.33
C LEU A 7 0.82 4.69 7.23
N TYR A 8 1.40 5.25 6.17
CA TYR A 8 2.85 5.32 6.00
C TYR A 8 3.50 6.12 7.13
N THR A 9 2.95 7.30 7.46
CA THR A 9 3.48 8.16 8.53
C THR A 9 3.32 7.50 9.89
N ALA A 10 2.18 6.85 10.17
CA ALA A 10 1.99 6.09 11.41
C ALA A 10 2.96 4.91 11.54
N HIS A 11 3.27 4.22 10.44
CA HIS A 11 4.16 3.06 10.46
C HIS A 11 5.65 3.41 10.51
N THR A 12 6.05 4.51 9.86
CA THR A 12 7.48 4.86 9.68
C THR A 12 7.94 6.07 10.49
N GLY A 13 7.01 6.87 11.01
CA GLY A 13 7.29 8.19 11.59
C GLY A 13 7.68 9.26 10.58
N LYS A 14 7.72 8.96 9.27
CA LYS A 14 8.10 9.90 8.21
C LYS A 14 6.86 10.51 7.55
N ALA A 15 6.84 11.84 7.44
CA ALA A 15 5.78 12.58 6.77
C ALA A 15 6.05 12.75 5.27
N ASN A 16 5.00 13.11 4.53
CA ASN A 16 5.04 13.52 3.11
C ASN A 16 5.84 12.58 2.19
N PRO A 17 5.51 11.28 2.14
CA PRO A 17 6.14 10.39 1.18
C PRO A 17 5.80 10.81 -0.25
N THR A 18 6.76 10.62 -1.17
CA THR A 18 6.44 10.62 -2.59
C THR A 18 5.54 9.44 -2.90
N LEU A 19 4.58 9.64 -3.79
CA LEU A 19 3.58 8.64 -4.14
C LEU A 19 3.61 8.39 -5.64
N GLU A 20 4.04 7.20 -6.04
CA GLU A 20 4.12 6.78 -7.44
C GLU A 20 3.14 5.63 -7.68
N ALA A 21 2.19 5.82 -8.61
CA ALA A 21 1.26 4.76 -8.99
C ALA A 21 1.99 3.70 -9.81
N LEU A 22 1.79 2.43 -9.46
CA LEU A 22 2.35 1.30 -10.19
C LEU A 22 1.30 0.71 -11.15
N PRO A 23 1.73 0.09 -12.27
CA PRO A 23 0.81 -0.60 -13.18
C PRO A 23 -0.01 -1.66 -12.43
N SER A 24 -1.29 -1.80 -12.78
CA SER A 24 -2.12 -2.88 -12.26
C SER A 24 -1.84 -4.18 -13.02
N SER A 25 -1.92 -5.32 -12.32
CA SER A 25 -1.74 -6.65 -12.90
C SER A 25 -3.04 -7.46 -12.82
N GLY A 26 -4.10 -6.95 -13.46
CA GLY A 26 -5.35 -7.72 -13.65
C GLY A 26 -6.27 -7.85 -12.43
N SER A 27 -6.06 -7.06 -11.38
CA SER A 27 -6.99 -6.94 -10.23
C SER A 27 -7.59 -5.54 -10.14
N ASN A 28 -8.69 -5.40 -9.40
CA ASN A 28 -9.29 -4.10 -9.06
C ASN A 28 -8.47 -3.31 -8.02
N ARG A 29 -7.24 -3.71 -7.75
CA ARG A 29 -6.34 -3.06 -6.79
C ARG A 29 -5.46 -2.04 -7.49
N ARG A 30 -5.27 -0.92 -6.81
CA ARG A 30 -4.31 0.11 -7.20
C ARG A 30 -3.12 0.05 -6.26
N TYR A 31 -1.93 -0.06 -6.85
CA TYR A 31 -0.68 -0.17 -6.13
C TYR A 31 0.06 1.16 -6.19
N TYR A 32 0.69 1.52 -5.07
CA TYR A 32 1.44 2.76 -4.94
C TYR A 32 2.76 2.48 -4.25
N ARG A 33 3.84 3.05 -4.79
CA ARG A 33 5.14 3.13 -4.16
C ARG A 33 5.17 4.38 -3.29
N LEU A 34 5.47 4.23 -2.00
CA LEU A 34 5.66 5.34 -1.07
C LEU A 34 7.12 5.42 -0.64
N LYS A 35 7.78 6.57 -0.87
CA LYS A 35 9.19 6.77 -0.49
C LYS A 35 9.40 8.03 0.35
N SER A 36 10.16 7.92 1.43
CA SER A 36 10.60 9.05 2.26
C SER A 36 11.79 8.65 3.12
N GLY A 37 12.80 9.51 3.23
CA GLY A 37 13.93 9.31 4.14
C GLY A 37 14.66 7.96 3.99
N GLY A 38 14.83 7.47 2.77
CA GLY A 38 15.47 6.18 2.48
C GLY A 38 14.56 4.95 2.59
N LEU A 39 13.33 5.10 3.08
CA LEU A 39 12.35 4.02 3.15
C LEU A 39 11.56 3.92 1.85
N SER A 40 11.20 2.70 1.45
CA SER A 40 10.39 2.42 0.27
C SER A 40 9.37 1.31 0.58
N LEU A 41 8.08 1.67 0.62
CA LEU A 41 6.98 0.74 0.93
C LEU A 41 5.97 0.66 -0.22
N ILE A 42 5.21 -0.44 -0.27
CA ILE A 42 4.07 -0.60 -1.18
C ILE A 42 2.78 -0.37 -0.40
N GLY A 43 1.99 0.61 -0.84
CA GLY A 43 0.62 0.83 -0.40
C GLY A 43 -0.35 0.26 -1.42
N VAL A 44 -1.41 -0.39 -0.95
CA VAL A 44 -2.44 -0.99 -1.80
C VAL A 44 -3.80 -0.39 -1.44
N HIS A 45 -4.57 -0.03 -2.46
CA HIS A 45 -5.96 0.36 -2.32
C HIS A 45 -6.82 -0.61 -3.12
N GLY A 46 -7.65 -1.39 -2.44
CA GLY A 46 -8.62 -2.31 -3.03
C GLY A 46 -10.03 -2.00 -2.54
N GLU A 47 -11.03 -2.19 -3.40
CA GLU A 47 -12.44 -1.87 -3.10
C GLU A 47 -13.12 -2.94 -2.23
N SER A 48 -12.63 -4.20 -2.27
CA SER A 48 -13.18 -5.31 -1.50
C SER A 48 -12.37 -5.58 -0.23
N ARG A 49 -12.99 -5.37 0.93
CA ARG A 49 -12.37 -5.66 2.24
C ARG A 49 -12.11 -7.15 2.43
N ASP A 50 -13.01 -8.01 1.96
CA ASP A 50 -12.87 -9.46 2.12
C ASP A 50 -11.76 -10.01 1.22
N GLU A 51 -11.61 -9.46 0.02
CA GLU A 51 -10.49 -9.78 -0.87
C GLU A 51 -9.14 -9.35 -0.26
N ASN A 52 -9.10 -8.18 0.40
CA ASN A 52 -7.91 -7.71 1.11
C ASN A 52 -7.54 -8.63 2.28
N ARG A 53 -8.52 -9.09 3.07
CA ARG A 53 -8.31 -10.05 4.16
C ARG A 53 -7.81 -11.39 3.64
N ALA A 54 -8.46 -11.92 2.61
CA ALA A 54 -8.05 -13.16 1.98
C ALA A 54 -6.61 -13.08 1.45
N PHE A 55 -6.23 -11.95 0.82
CA PHE A 55 -4.87 -11.75 0.35
C PHE A 55 -3.83 -11.69 1.47
N ILE A 56 -4.13 -10.99 2.56
CA ILE A 56 -3.23 -10.96 3.73
C ILE A 56 -3.04 -12.39 4.27
N GLU A 57 -4.11 -13.16 4.39
CA GLU A 57 -4.04 -14.54 4.87
C GLU A 57 -3.22 -15.44 3.93
N LEU A 58 -3.44 -15.32 2.61
CA LEU A 58 -2.67 -16.06 1.61
C LEU A 58 -1.19 -15.67 1.65
N SER A 59 -0.87 -14.38 1.81
CA SER A 59 0.52 -13.89 1.91
C SER A 59 1.27 -14.34 3.18
N ARG A 60 0.58 -14.95 4.14
CA ARG A 60 1.20 -15.56 5.33
C ARG A 60 1.52 -17.05 5.11
N HIS A 61 0.88 -17.68 4.14
CA HIS A 61 1.08 -19.09 3.80
C HIS A 61 2.19 -19.29 2.76
N PHE A 62 2.31 -18.38 1.80
CA PHE A 62 3.30 -18.40 0.72
C PHE A 62 4.37 -17.33 0.92
#